data_AF-A0A957V4L8-F1
#
_entry.id   AF-A0A957V4L8-F1
#
_cell.length_a   1.000
_cell.length_b   1.000
_cell.length_c   1.000
_cell.angle_alpha   90.00
_cell.angle_beta   90.00
_cell.angle_gamma   90.00
#
_symmetry.space_group_name_H-M   'P 1'
#
loop_
_entity.id
_entity.type
_entity.pdbx_description
1 polymer ?
#
loop_
_entity_poly.entity_id
_entity_poly.type
_entity_poly.pdbx_seq_one_letter_code
_entity_poly.pdbx_strand_id
1 'polypeptide(L)' 'AFDHQRILDYALQRLRWKLEWTALGFLLLPSEFTLSELQKVYETILNEPLDKRNFRRKILTADVLEPTGNMRAGDHRP' A
#
# COMPACT_ATOMS: atom_id res chain seq x y z
N ALA A 1 -18.21 -17.14 -17.88
CA ALA A 1 -18.39 -16.91 -16.43
C ALA A 1 -19.57 -15.94 -16.25
N PHE A 2 -20.26 -15.98 -15.09
CA PHE A 2 -21.39 -15.10 -14.78
C PHE A 2 -20.93 -13.64 -14.56
N ASP A 3 -21.54 -12.92 -13.64
CA ASP A 3 -21.24 -11.52 -13.29
C ASP A 3 -19.96 -11.35 -12.45
N HIS A 4 -19.08 -12.36 -12.39
CA HIS A 4 -17.83 -12.32 -11.63
C HIS A 4 -16.96 -11.10 -11.98
N GLN A 5 -16.93 -10.70 -13.26
CA GLN A 5 -16.22 -9.49 -13.67
C GLN A 5 -16.78 -8.24 -12.98
N ARG A 6 -18.10 -8.09 -12.93
CA ARG A 6 -18.76 -6.93 -12.30
C ARG A 6 -18.53 -6.91 -10.79
N ILE A 7 -18.51 -8.08 -10.16
CA ILE A 7 -18.20 -8.22 -8.72
C ILE A 7 -16.75 -7.78 -8.46
N LEU A 8 -15.80 -8.23 -9.28
CA LEU A 8 -14.39 -7.85 -9.16
C LEU A 8 -14.18 -6.35 -9.38
N ASP A 9 -14.78 -5.79 -10.42
CA ASP A 9 -14.66 -4.36 -10.74
C ASP A 9 -15.22 -3.50 -9.58
N TYR A 10 -16.37 -3.88 -9.04
CA TYR A 10 -16.97 -3.21 -7.88
C TYR A 10 -16.10 -3.34 -6.62
N ALA A 11 -15.58 -4.54 -6.33
CA ALA A 11 -14.72 -4.77 -5.17
C ALA A 11 -13.44 -3.93 -5.25
N LEU A 12 -12.81 -3.87 -6.43
CA LEU A 12 -11.61 -3.08 -6.67
C LEU A 12 -11.89 -1.58 -6.51
N GLN A 13 -13.00 -1.09 -7.08
CA GLN A 13 -13.41 0.31 -6.93
C GLN A 13 -13.63 0.67 -5.45
N ARG A 14 -14.31 -0.20 -4.70
CA ARG A 14 -14.54 -0.01 -3.27
C ARG A 14 -13.25 -0.01 -2.46
N LEU A 15 -12.29 -0.86 -2.81
CA LEU A 15 -10.98 -0.92 -2.17
C LEU A 15 -10.20 0.38 -2.38
N ARG A 16 -10.17 0.89 -3.63
CA ARG A 16 -9.52 2.17 -3.98
C ARG A 16 -10.09 3.34 -3.18
N TRP A 17 -11.41 3.46 -3.11
CA TRP A 17 -12.05 4.52 -2.31
C TRP A 17 -11.71 4.45 -0.83
N LYS A 18 -11.61 3.24 -0.26
CA LYS A 18 -11.24 3.12 1.15
C LYS A 18 -9.77 3.44 1.41
N LEU A 19 -8.85 3.12 0.49
CA LEU A 19 -7.43 3.43 0.63
C LEU A 19 -7.12 4.93 0.72
N GLU A 20 -7.95 5.77 0.10
CA GLU A 20 -7.81 7.22 0.18
C GLU A 20 -8.07 7.77 1.60
N TRP A 21 -8.93 7.09 2.37
CA TRP A 21 -9.48 7.60 3.64
C TRP A 21 -9.13 6.75 4.86
N THR A 22 -8.56 5.56 4.67
CA THR A 22 -8.28 4.60 5.74
C THR A 22 -6.95 3.88 5.54
N ALA A 23 -6.36 3.47 6.67
CA ALA A 23 -5.11 2.74 6.79
C ALA A 23 -5.18 1.26 6.33
N LEU A 24 -6.04 0.91 5.35
CA LEU A 24 -6.27 -0.49 4.97
C LEU A 24 -5.09 -1.15 4.25
N GLY A 25 -4.18 -0.35 3.66
CA GLY A 25 -3.01 -0.91 2.97
C GLY A 25 -2.12 -1.77 3.89
N PHE A 26 -2.17 -1.56 5.21
CA PHE A 26 -1.43 -2.35 6.19
C PHE A 26 -1.97 -3.78 6.34
N LEU A 27 -3.27 -4.01 6.13
CA LEU A 27 -3.87 -5.34 6.27
C LEU A 27 -3.44 -6.32 5.17
N LEU A 28 -2.88 -5.79 4.07
CA LEU A 28 -2.39 -6.58 2.95
C LEU A 28 -0.89 -6.89 3.08
N LEU A 29 -0.25 -6.42 4.15
CA LEU A 29 1.16 -6.59 4.42
C LEU A 29 1.36 -7.51 5.64
N PRO A 30 2.55 -8.14 5.75
CA PRO A 30 2.96 -8.81 6.98
C PRO A 30 3.00 -7.84 8.17
N SER A 31 3.12 -8.36 9.39
CA SER A 31 3.16 -7.55 10.62
C SER A 31 4.29 -6.51 10.66
N GLU A 32 5.39 -6.78 9.97
CA GLU A 32 6.47 -5.84 9.74
C GLU A 32 6.68 -5.65 8.24
N PHE A 33 6.82 -4.40 7.79
CA PHE A 33 7.01 -4.06 6.39
C PHE A 33 7.85 -2.80 6.24
N THR A 34 8.40 -2.62 5.05
CA THR A 34 9.11 -1.42 4.65
C THR A 34 8.15 -0.42 3.98
N LEU A 35 8.50 0.86 4.04
CA LEU A 35 7.76 1.91 3.31
C LEU A 35 7.72 1.66 1.80
N SER A 36 8.72 0.96 1.24
CA SER A 36 8.77 0.61 -0.17
C SER A 36 7.76 -0.50 -0.52
N GLU A 37 7.59 -1.50 0.34
CA GLU A 37 6.57 -2.55 0.16
C GLU A 37 5.16 -1.94 0.26
N LEU A 38 4.95 -1.06 1.24
CA LEU A 38 3.70 -0.32 1.36
C LEU A 38 3.40 0.51 0.10
N GLN A 39 4.39 1.24 -0.43
CA GLN A 39 4.22 2.00 -1.67
C GLN A 39 3.78 1.08 -2.84
N LYS A 40 4.45 -0.06 -3.03
CA LYS A 40 4.12 -1.02 -4.10
C LYS A 40 2.69 -1.54 -3.99
N VAL A 41 2.20 -1.81 -2.78
CA VAL A 41 0.81 -2.23 -2.56
C VAL A 41 -0.16 -1.14 -3.00
N TYR A 42 0.08 0.11 -2.60
CA TYR A 42 -0.76 1.24 -3.00
C TYR A 42 -0.76 1.46 -4.52
N GLU A 43 0.42 1.47 -5.15
CA GLU A 43 0.56 1.62 -6.61
C GLU A 43 -0.16 0.50 -7.37
N THR A 44 -0.06 -0.75 -6.87
CA THR A 44 -0.73 -1.91 -7.47
C THR A 44 -2.25 -1.78 -7.41
N ILE A 45 -2.78 -1.36 -6.25
CA ILE A 45 -4.23 -1.25 -6.08
C ILE A 45 -4.78 -0.05 -6.86
N LEU A 46 -4.11 1.11 -6.79
CA LEU A 46 -4.52 2.32 -7.51
C LEU A 46 -4.27 2.20 -9.01
N ASN A 47 -3.36 1.32 -9.43
CA ASN A 47 -2.89 1.14 -10.80
C ASN A 47 -2.28 2.44 -11.37
N GLU A 48 -1.50 3.13 -10.54
CA GLU A 48 -0.77 4.35 -10.89
C GLU A 48 0.55 4.42 -10.10
N PRO A 49 1.61 5.03 -10.66
CA PRO A 49 2.85 5.26 -9.92
C PRO A 49 2.67 6.38 -8.89
N LEU A 50 3.28 6.22 -7.72
CA LEU A 50 3.27 7.22 -6.67
C LEU A 50 4.65 7.85 -6.50
N ASP A 51 4.68 9.17 -6.31
CA ASP A 51 5.94 9.83 -5.98
C ASP A 51 6.44 9.38 -4.59
N LYS A 52 7.64 8.80 -4.57
CA LYS A 52 8.25 8.22 -3.37
C LYS A 52 8.39 9.23 -2.22
N ARG A 53 8.72 10.49 -2.52
CA ARG A 53 8.94 11.51 -1.50
C ARG A 53 7.62 11.96 -0.88
N ASN A 54 6.64 12.25 -1.71
CA ASN A 54 5.30 12.63 -1.28
C ASN A 54 4.61 11.50 -0.53
N PHE A 55 4.74 10.26 -1.01
CA PHE A 55 4.20 9.08 -0.34
C PHE A 55 4.77 8.91 1.06
N ARG A 56 6.11 8.90 1.18
CA ARG A 56 6.78 8.81 2.49
C ARG A 56 6.36 9.92 3.43
N ARG A 57 6.32 11.17 2.94
CA ARG A 57 5.85 12.30 3.75
C ARG A 57 4.41 12.09 4.23
N LYS A 58 3.49 11.72 3.33
CA LYS A 58 2.08 11.49 3.67
C LYS A 58 1.92 10.41 4.75
N ILE A 59 2.60 9.27 4.59
CA ILE A 59 2.51 8.15 5.54
C ILE A 59 3.13 8.51 6.89
N LEU A 60 4.29 9.17 6.91
CA LEU A 60 4.94 9.56 8.17
C LEU A 60 4.15 10.65 8.91
N THR A 61 3.55 11.60 8.19
CA THR A 61 2.69 12.64 8.79
C THR A 61 1.38 12.07 9.34
N ALA A 62 0.91 10.93 8.82
CA ALA A 62 -0.30 10.28 9.34
C ALA A 62 -0.09 9.68 10.74
N ASP A 63 1.15 9.50 11.20
CA ASP A 63 1.50 8.99 12.54
C ASP A 63 0.84 7.63 12.88
N VAL A 64 0.76 6.76 11.87
CA VAL A 64 0.12 5.44 11.95
C VAL A 64 1.13 4.27 11.97
N LEU A 65 2.42 4.57 12.05
CA LEU A 65 3.49 3.57 11.98
C LEU A 65 4.41 3.67 13.20
N GLU A 66 4.77 2.52 13.74
CA GLU A 66 5.80 2.40 14.76
C GLU A 66 7.11 1.87 14.14
N PRO A 67 8.24 2.56 14.32
CA PRO A 67 9.54 2.04 13.88
C PRO A 67 9.91 0.78 14.67
N THR A 68 10.19 -0.32 13.97
CA THR A 68 10.58 -1.59 14.61
C THR A 68 12.02 -1.60 15.11
N GLY A 69 12.85 -0.64 14.67
CA GLY A 69 14.31 -0.64 14.91
C GLY A 69 15.09 -1.65 14.06
N ASN A 70 14.41 -2.57 13.37
CA ASN A 70 15.01 -3.56 12.50
C ASN A 70 15.26 -2.97 11.11
N MET A 71 16.42 -3.25 10.54
CA MET A 71 16.71 -2.97 9.14
C MET A 71 16.61 -4.25 8.33
N ARG A 72 15.73 -4.25 7.32
CA ARG A 72 15.77 -5.27 6.27
C ARG A 72 16.84 -4.86 5.26
N ALA A 73 17.84 -5.72 5.06
CA ALA A 73 18.72 -5.59 3.92
C ALA A 73 17.83 -5.61 2.67
N GLY A 74 17.80 -4.50 1.93
CA GLY A 74 17.17 -4.50 0.63
C GLY A 74 17.95 -5.43 -0.29
N ASP A 75 17.28 -5.94 -1.32
CA ASP A 75 17.93 -6.52 -2.49
C ASP A 75 18.79 -5.42 -3.15
N HIS A 76 19.97 -5.17 -2.59
CA HIS A 76 21.04 -4.49 -3.29
C HIS A 76 21.49 -5.46 -4.36
N ARG A 77 21.12 -5.19 -5.60
CA ARG A 77 21.94 -5.60 -6.73
C ARG A 77 23.38 -5.08 -6.48
N PRO A 78 24.41 -5.88 -6.80
CA PRO A 78 25.80 -5.65 -6.44
C PRO A 78 26.35 -4.31 -6.94
#